data_AF-A0A537SMV7-F1
#
_entry.id   AF-A0A537SMV7-F1
#
_cell.length_a   1.000
_cell.length_b   1.000
_cell.length_c   1.000
_cell.angle_alpha   90.00
_cell.angle_beta   90.00
_cell.angle_gamma   90.00
#
_symmetry.space_group_name_H-M   'P 1'
#
loop_
_entity.id
_entity.type
_entity.pdbx_description
1 polymer ?
#
loop_
_entity_poly.entity_id
_entity_poly.type
_entity_poly.pdbx_seq_one_letter_code
_entity_poly.pdbx_strand_id
1 'polypeptide(L)'
;RIRDRWPRKLIIKGLLSVEDIARAAEIGADAVAVSNHGGRQLDWSIAPIDILPAAREAVGRRIAILVDGGMRRGTDIIKALALGADAVLIGRAALYGVAAAGALGAKRALDILREELDRDLGLLGVPSLADLSRKLLVRGG
;
A
#
# COMPACT_ATOMS: atom_id res chain seq x y z
N ARG A 1 -4.89 0.10 -27.52
CA ARG A 1 -4.43 0.56 -26.18
C ARG A 1 -3.99 -0.66 -25.36
N ILE A 2 -3.18 -0.52 -24.30
CA ILE A 2 -2.78 -1.68 -23.45
C ILE A 2 -4.02 -2.39 -22.91
N ARG A 3 -5.02 -1.61 -22.47
CA ARG A 3 -6.30 -2.13 -21.97
C ARG A 3 -6.98 -3.10 -22.93
N ASP A 4 -7.02 -2.79 -24.23
CA ASP A 4 -7.70 -3.61 -25.25
C ASP A 4 -7.00 -4.97 -25.48
N ARG A 5 -5.70 -5.05 -25.18
CA ARG A 5 -4.87 -6.25 -25.38
C ARG A 5 -4.70 -7.08 -24.12
N TRP A 6 -5.07 -6.54 -22.96
CA TRP A 6 -4.95 -7.19 -21.67
C TRP A 6 -6.34 -7.36 -21.08
N PRO A 7 -6.97 -8.55 -21.12
CA PRO A 7 -8.33 -8.72 -20.59
C PRO A 7 -8.35 -8.99 -19.07
N ARG A 8 -7.18 -9.09 -18.41
CA ARG A 8 -7.06 -9.41 -16.98
C ARG A 8 -6.99 -8.14 -16.14
N LYS A 9 -6.78 -8.28 -14.82
CA LYS A 9 -6.55 -7.14 -13.93
C LYS A 9 -5.38 -6.28 -14.41
N LEU A 10 -5.63 -5.00 -14.65
CA LEU A 10 -4.62 -4.01 -15.00
C LEU A 10 -4.36 -3.12 -13.79
N ILE A 11 -3.11 -3.14 -13.34
CA ILE A 11 -2.66 -2.35 -12.19
C ILE A 11 -1.63 -1.34 -12.68
N ILE A 12 -1.87 -0.05 -12.43
CA ILE A 12 -0.92 1.02 -12.77
C ILE A 12 -0.11 1.38 -11.52
N LYS A 13 1.20 1.15 -11.55
CA LYS A 13 2.11 1.40 -10.44
C LYS A 13 2.94 2.65 -10.68
N GLY A 14 3.17 3.41 -9.62
CA GLY A 14 4.05 4.58 -9.63
C GLY A 14 3.33 5.92 -9.59
N LEU A 15 2.00 5.91 -9.37
CA LEU A 15 1.22 7.14 -9.32
C LEU A 15 1.41 7.85 -7.99
N LEU A 16 1.70 9.15 -8.04
CA LEU A 16 1.90 10.04 -6.90
C LEU A 16 1.09 11.34 -7.02
N SER A 17 0.10 11.37 -7.92
CA SER A 17 -0.83 12.48 -8.11
C SER A 17 -2.26 11.97 -7.97
N VAL A 18 -3.11 12.73 -7.27
CA VAL A 18 -4.54 12.41 -7.12
C VAL A 18 -5.24 12.43 -8.48
N GLU A 19 -4.87 13.37 -9.35
CA GLU A 19 -5.40 13.50 -10.70
C GLU A 19 -5.09 12.26 -11.55
N ASP A 20 -3.84 11.80 -11.53
CA ASP A 20 -3.45 10.60 -12.28
C ASP A 20 -4.14 9.33 -11.75
N ILE A 21 -4.35 9.25 -10.43
CA ILE A 21 -5.08 8.14 -9.81
C ILE A 21 -6.55 8.16 -10.24
N ALA A 22 -7.19 9.34 -10.27
CA ALA A 22 -8.56 9.50 -10.76
C ALA A 22 -8.65 9.12 -12.24
N ARG A 23 -7.72 9.60 -13.06
CA ARG A 23 -7.63 9.27 -14.49
C ARG A 23 -7.40 7.79 -14.73
N ALA A 24 -6.60 7.12 -13.90
CA ALA A 24 -6.39 5.67 -13.98
C ALA A 24 -7.72 4.89 -13.85
N ALA A 25 -8.61 5.34 -12.96
CA ALA A 25 -9.95 4.76 -12.83
C ALA A 25 -10.80 5.00 -14.09
N GLU A 26 -10.73 6.20 -14.68
CA GLU A 26 -11.49 6.55 -15.90
C GLU A 26 -11.06 5.75 -17.14
N ILE A 27 -9.77 5.42 -17.26
CA ILE A 27 -9.26 4.64 -18.39
C ILE A 27 -9.39 3.11 -18.19
N GLY A 28 -10.08 2.68 -17.13
CA GLY A 28 -10.40 1.28 -16.89
C GLY A 28 -9.27 0.45 -16.28
N ALA A 29 -8.38 1.07 -15.48
CA ALA A 29 -7.51 0.30 -14.57
C ALA A 29 -8.35 -0.36 -13.48
N ASP A 30 -7.94 -1.54 -13.02
CA ASP A 30 -8.60 -2.26 -11.92
C ASP A 30 -8.07 -1.84 -10.54
N ALA A 31 -6.81 -1.40 -10.51
CA ALA A 31 -6.15 -0.90 -9.32
C ALA A 31 -5.02 0.06 -9.66
N VAL A 32 -4.59 0.83 -8.67
CA VAL A 32 -3.34 1.60 -8.72
C VAL A 32 -2.41 1.16 -7.60
N ALA A 33 -1.11 1.32 -7.80
CA ALA A 33 -0.13 1.22 -6.74
C ALA A 33 0.57 2.57 -6.53
N VAL A 34 0.21 3.23 -5.42
CA VAL A 34 0.80 4.49 -4.97
C VAL A 34 2.21 4.20 -4.49
N SER A 35 3.19 4.79 -5.16
CA SER A 35 4.58 4.34 -5.04
C SER A 35 5.54 5.36 -5.63
N ASN A 36 6.59 5.71 -4.88
CA ASN A 36 7.76 6.43 -5.41
C ASN A 36 8.93 5.49 -5.73
N HIS A 37 8.64 4.21 -5.95
CA HIS A 37 9.62 3.15 -6.20
C HIS A 37 10.64 3.00 -5.07
N GLY A 38 10.22 3.29 -3.83
CA GLY A 38 11.06 3.23 -2.65
C GLY A 38 12.17 4.30 -2.65
N GLY A 39 11.91 5.46 -3.26
CA GLY A 39 12.84 6.59 -3.36
C GLY A 39 13.96 6.38 -4.39
N ARG A 40 13.72 5.58 -5.43
CA ARG A 40 14.74 5.16 -6.41
C ARG A 40 14.59 5.77 -7.80
N GLN A 41 13.56 6.60 -8.01
CA GLN A 41 13.26 7.19 -9.32
C GLN A 41 13.36 8.71 -9.25
N LEU A 42 12.28 9.41 -8.92
CA LEU A 42 12.34 10.85 -8.66
C LEU A 42 12.59 11.10 -7.17
N ASP A 43 13.80 11.55 -6.86
CA ASP A 43 14.15 12.05 -5.53
C ASP A 43 13.32 13.30 -5.19
N TRP A 44 13.10 13.56 -3.90
CA TRP A 44 12.23 14.64 -3.39
C TRP A 44 10.75 14.57 -3.79
N SER A 45 10.29 13.43 -4.32
CA SER A 45 8.86 13.15 -4.47
C SER A 45 8.19 12.93 -3.10
N ILE A 46 6.87 13.18 -3.04
CA ILE A 46 6.04 12.94 -1.85
C ILE A 46 6.18 11.50 -1.35
N ALA A 47 6.07 11.29 -0.03
CA ALA A 47 5.97 9.94 0.50
C ALA A 47 4.63 9.31 0.07
N PRO A 48 4.61 8.06 -0.43
CA PRO A 48 3.40 7.41 -0.93
C PRO A 48 2.24 7.35 0.08
N ILE A 49 2.52 7.30 1.39
CA ILE A 49 1.50 7.24 2.43
C ILE A 49 0.73 8.55 2.58
N ASP A 50 1.34 9.70 2.27
CA ASP A 50 0.77 11.03 2.52
C ASP A 50 -0.38 11.36 1.57
N ILE A 51 -0.39 10.76 0.37
CA ILE A 51 -1.44 11.00 -0.64
C ILE A 51 -2.63 10.06 -0.49
N LEU A 52 -2.53 8.99 0.31
CA LEU A 52 -3.57 7.95 0.42
C LEU A 52 -4.98 8.50 0.73
N PRO A 53 -5.16 9.43 1.70
CA PRO A 53 -6.50 9.94 2.01
C PRO A 53 -7.14 10.63 0.81
N ALA A 54 -6.40 11.50 0.12
CA ALA A 54 -6.90 12.24 -1.03
C ALA A 54 -7.13 11.32 -2.24
N ALA A 55 -6.24 10.33 -2.45
CA ALA A 55 -6.42 9.31 -3.47
C ALA A 55 -7.69 8.47 -3.24
N ARG A 56 -7.94 8.05 -1.99
CA ARG A 56 -9.14 7.29 -1.64
C ARG A 56 -10.40 8.11 -1.84
N GLU A 57 -10.40 9.37 -1.43
CA GLU A 57 -11.51 10.30 -1.63
C GLU A 57 -11.84 10.47 -3.11
N ALA A 58 -10.83 10.67 -3.96
CA ALA A 58 -11.03 10.86 -5.40
C ALA A 58 -11.63 9.63 -6.11
N VAL A 59 -11.28 8.41 -5.71
CA VAL A 59 -11.69 7.19 -6.42
C VAL A 59 -12.74 6.33 -5.71
N GLY A 60 -13.12 6.66 -4.47
CA GLY A 60 -14.30 6.08 -3.79
C GLY A 60 -14.19 4.59 -3.44
N ARG A 61 -14.78 3.69 -4.23
CA ARG A 61 -14.47 2.23 -4.22
C ARG A 61 -14.34 1.68 -5.66
N ARG A 62 -14.19 2.58 -6.65
CA ARG A 62 -14.22 2.24 -8.08
C ARG A 62 -13.06 1.33 -8.48
N ILE A 63 -11.90 1.56 -7.88
CA ILE A 63 -10.68 0.77 -8.07
C ILE A 63 -10.01 0.54 -6.72
N ALA A 64 -9.17 -0.50 -6.66
CA ALA A 64 -8.34 -0.79 -5.48
C ALA A 64 -7.11 0.13 -5.44
N ILE A 65 -6.69 0.50 -4.23
CA ILE A 65 -5.48 1.27 -3.96
C ILE A 65 -4.47 0.38 -3.24
N LEU A 66 -3.40 0.03 -3.93
CA LEU A 66 -2.22 -0.58 -3.34
C LEU A 66 -1.21 0.51 -2.98
N VAL A 67 -0.36 0.26 -1.99
CA VAL A 67 0.70 1.20 -1.63
C VAL A 67 2.00 0.49 -1.28
N ASP A 68 3.13 1.08 -1.67
CA ASP A 68 4.47 0.65 -1.26
C ASP A 68 5.32 1.82 -0.74
N GLY A 69 6.54 1.51 -0.30
CA GLY A 69 7.48 2.52 0.17
C GLY A 69 7.50 2.64 1.69
N GLY A 70 8.66 2.44 2.30
CA GLY A 70 8.86 2.69 3.74
C GLY A 70 8.24 1.69 4.73
N MET A 71 7.33 0.80 4.33
CA MET A 71 6.64 -0.12 5.27
C MET A 71 7.58 -1.14 5.91
N ARG A 72 7.78 -1.08 7.23
CA ARG A 72 8.72 -1.94 7.98
C ARG A 72 8.16 -2.49 9.31
N ARG A 73 6.96 -2.08 9.70
CA ARG A 73 6.26 -2.53 10.90
C ARG A 73 4.80 -2.89 10.63
N GLY A 74 4.20 -3.71 11.50
CA GLY A 74 2.75 -3.96 11.53
C GLY A 74 1.95 -2.64 11.58
N THR A 75 2.30 -1.74 12.48
CA THR A 75 1.69 -0.39 12.56
C THR A 75 1.78 0.45 11.28
N ASP A 76 2.80 0.28 10.43
CA ASP A 76 2.86 0.99 9.13
C ASP A 76 1.76 0.48 8.19
N ILE A 77 1.54 -0.84 8.19
CA ILE A 77 0.48 -1.49 7.41
C ILE A 77 -0.89 -1.01 7.92
N ILE A 78 -1.09 -0.99 9.24
CA ILE A 78 -2.33 -0.49 9.86
C ILE A 78 -2.61 0.95 9.45
N LYS A 79 -1.62 1.84 9.53
CA LYS A 79 -1.76 3.24 9.11
C LYS A 79 -2.13 3.36 7.64
N ALA A 80 -1.46 2.62 6.76
CA ALA A 80 -1.74 2.64 5.33
C ALA A 80 -3.19 2.21 5.02
N LEU A 81 -3.64 1.11 5.62
CA LEU A 81 -5.02 0.62 5.45
C LEU A 81 -6.04 1.62 6.01
N ALA A 82 -5.80 2.14 7.22
CA ALA A 82 -6.65 3.14 7.85
C ALA A 82 -6.73 4.46 7.07
N LEU A 83 -5.68 4.82 6.31
CA LEU A 83 -5.65 5.99 5.42
C LEU A 83 -6.32 5.76 4.06
N GLY A 84 -6.75 4.53 3.75
CA GLY A 84 -7.55 4.22 2.57
C GLY A 84 -6.86 3.32 1.53
N ALA A 85 -5.72 2.71 1.84
CA ALA A 85 -5.20 1.62 1.01
C ALA A 85 -6.02 0.33 1.20
N ASP A 86 -6.17 -0.45 0.14
CA ASP A 86 -6.77 -1.78 0.16
C ASP A 86 -5.72 -2.87 0.42
N ALA A 87 -4.44 -2.62 0.09
CA ALA A 87 -3.33 -3.52 0.43
C ALA A 87 -1.96 -2.81 0.39
N VAL A 88 -0.98 -3.43 1.05
CA VAL A 88 0.41 -2.96 1.13
C VAL A 88 1.33 -3.92 0.39
N LEU A 89 2.25 -3.38 -0.41
CA LEU A 89 3.27 -4.16 -1.13
C LEU A 89 4.62 -4.03 -0.43
N ILE A 90 5.33 -5.16 -0.30
CA ILE A 90 6.63 -5.24 0.38
C ILE A 90 7.74 -5.50 -0.64
N GLY A 91 8.70 -4.57 -0.72
CA GLY A 91 9.89 -4.68 -1.57
C GLY A 91 11.12 -5.17 -0.80
N ARG A 92 11.93 -4.21 -0.30
CA ARG A 92 13.25 -4.48 0.29
C ARG A 92 13.25 -5.51 1.42
N ALA A 93 12.25 -5.51 2.31
CA ALA A 93 12.23 -6.46 3.44
C ALA A 93 12.17 -7.93 2.96
N ALA A 94 11.34 -8.23 1.96
CA ALA A 94 11.28 -9.58 1.37
C ALA A 94 12.59 -9.93 0.66
N LEU A 95 13.19 -8.99 -0.08
CA LEU A 95 14.47 -9.19 -0.76
C LEU A 95 15.62 -9.47 0.22
N TYR A 96 15.66 -8.78 1.35
CA TYR A 96 16.66 -9.04 2.40
C TYR A 96 16.46 -10.42 3.02
N GLY A 97 15.20 -10.86 3.18
CA GLY A 97 14.89 -12.24 3.53
C GLY A 97 15.46 -13.24 2.53
N VAL A 98 15.29 -13.01 1.22
CA VAL A 98 15.90 -13.86 0.16
C VAL A 98 17.41 -13.92 0.31
N ALA A 99 18.08 -12.78 0.52
CA ALA A 99 19.53 -12.74 0.67
C ALA A 99 20.01 -13.53 1.91
N ALA A 100 19.22 -13.53 3.00
CA ALA A 100 19.59 -14.21 4.23
C ALA A 100 19.38 -15.73 4.19
N ALA A 101 18.27 -16.21 3.62
CA ALA A 101 17.91 -17.64 3.66
C ALA A 101 16.99 -18.08 2.50
N GLY A 102 17.15 -17.48 1.32
CA GLY A 102 16.37 -17.81 0.13
C GLY A 102 14.87 -17.67 0.35
N ALA A 103 14.09 -18.61 -0.20
CA ALA A 103 12.63 -18.59 -0.08
C ALA A 103 12.14 -18.62 1.39
N LEU A 104 12.83 -19.34 2.28
CA LEU A 104 12.49 -19.40 3.70
C LEU A 104 12.71 -18.05 4.39
N GLY A 105 13.77 -17.33 4.04
CA GLY A 105 14.03 -16.01 4.58
C GLY A 105 13.02 -14.96 4.06
N ALA A 106 12.63 -15.04 2.79
CA ALA A 106 11.55 -14.20 2.25
C ALA A 106 10.23 -14.43 3.00
N LYS A 107 9.86 -15.70 3.19
CA LYS A 107 8.69 -16.08 3.99
C LYS A 107 8.80 -15.54 5.42
N ARG A 108 9.95 -15.73 6.09
CA ARG A 108 10.13 -15.25 7.47
C ARG A 108 10.00 -13.74 7.58
N ALA A 109 10.51 -12.98 6.62
CA ALA A 109 10.36 -11.52 6.60
C ALA A 109 8.88 -11.10 6.50
N LEU A 110 8.08 -11.81 5.69
CA LEU A 110 6.64 -11.55 5.58
C LEU A 110 5.87 -12.03 6.83
N ASP A 111 6.24 -13.17 7.40
CA ASP A 111 5.63 -13.69 8.63
C ASP A 111 5.84 -12.72 9.81
N ILE A 112 7.02 -12.12 9.95
CA ILE A 112 7.28 -11.10 10.99
C ILE A 112 6.31 -9.92 10.86
N LEU A 113 6.12 -9.38 9.65
CA LEU A 113 5.20 -8.27 9.43
C LEU A 113 3.74 -8.66 9.71
N ARG A 114 3.37 -9.89 9.37
CA ARG A 114 2.04 -10.44 9.68
C ARG A 114 1.84 -10.61 11.18
N GLU A 115 2.80 -11.20 11.88
CA GLU A 115 2.77 -11.39 13.33
C GLU A 115 2.69 -10.05 14.08
N GLU A 116 3.40 -9.02 13.61
CA GLU A 116 3.26 -7.65 14.13
C GLU A 116 1.88 -7.08 13.85
N LEU A 117 1.36 -7.19 12.62
CA LEU A 117 0.01 -6.72 12.27
C LEU A 117 -1.06 -7.36 13.18
N ASP A 118 -1.04 -8.69 13.33
CA ASP A 118 -2.00 -9.43 14.17
C ASP A 118 -1.91 -8.99 15.64
N ARG A 119 -0.69 -8.82 16.16
CA ARG A 119 -0.46 -8.33 17.54
C ARG A 119 -0.98 -6.92 17.74
N ASP A 120 -0.65 -6.01 16.81
CA ASP A 120 -0.99 -4.59 16.91
C ASP A 120 -2.52 -4.38 16.79
N LEU A 121 -3.21 -5.16 15.94
CA LEU A 121 -4.67 -5.19 15.89
C LEU A 121 -5.30 -5.63 17.22
N GLY A 122 -4.74 -6.68 17.85
CA GLY A 122 -5.16 -7.12 19.18
C GLY A 122 -4.98 -6.04 20.24
N LEU A 123 -3.85 -5.33 20.22
CA LEU A 123 -3.58 -4.22 21.15
C LEU A 123 -4.50 -3.01 20.92
N LEU A 124 -4.90 -2.75 19.68
CA LEU A 124 -5.86 -1.70 19.34
C LEU A 124 -7.32 -2.09 19.63
N GLY A 125 -7.60 -3.37 19.92
CA GLY A 125 -8.96 -3.87 20.07
C GLY A 125 -9.75 -3.87 18.75
N VAL A 126 -9.07 -4.01 17.62
CA VAL A 126 -9.67 -3.99 16.28
C VAL A 126 -9.68 -5.42 15.71
N PRO A 127 -10.83 -6.12 15.68
CA PRO A 127 -10.88 -7.55 15.34
C PRO A 127 -10.79 -7.82 13.83
N SER A 128 -10.94 -6.80 12.99
CA SER A 128 -10.94 -6.95 11.53
C SER A 128 -10.25 -5.77 10.84
N LEU A 129 -9.52 -6.06 9.75
CA LEU A 129 -8.97 -5.02 8.88
C LEU A 129 -10.06 -4.09 8.31
N ALA A 130 -11.30 -4.58 8.16
CA ALA A 130 -12.42 -3.78 7.67
C ALA A 130 -12.84 -2.67 8.65
N ASP A 131 -12.50 -2.80 9.93
CA ASP A 131 -12.81 -1.83 10.97
C ASP A 131 -11.73 -0.73 11.10
N LEU A 132 -10.62 -0.87 10.37
CA LEU A 132 -9.59 0.16 10.31
C LEU A 132 -10.12 1.42 9.61
N SER A 133 -9.94 2.55 10.27
CA SER A 133 -10.31 3.85 9.71
C SER A 133 -9.42 4.95 10.26
N ARG A 134 -9.48 6.12 9.61
CA ARG A 134 -8.77 7.34 10.03
C ARG A 134 -9.09 7.76 11.47
N LYS A 135 -10.18 7.29 12.08
CA LYS A 135 -10.53 7.57 13.49
C LYS A 135 -9.52 6.97 14.48
N LEU A 136 -8.79 5.94 14.08
CA LEU A 136 -7.74 5.32 14.89
C LEU A 136 -6.40 6.07 14.81
N LEU A 137 -6.32 7.12 13.99
CA LEU A 137 -5.10 7.87 13.75
C LEU A 137 -5.19 9.25 14.39
N VAL A 138 -4.11 9.66 15.04
CA VAL A 138 -3.90 11.02 15.53
C VAL A 138 -2.77 11.63 14.71
N ARG A 139 -2.90 12.90 14.31
CA ARG A 139 -1.78 13.63 13.72
C ARG A 139 -0.77 13.92 14.83
N GLY A 140 0.46 13.45 14.66
CA GLY A 140 1.58 13.92 15.48
C GLY A 140 1.74 15.42 15.27
N GLY A 141 1.83 16.18 16.37
CA GLY A 141 2.18 17.60 16.35
C GLY A 141 3.63 17.83 15.95
#